data_AF-A0A1W1XWN8-F1
#
_entry.id   AF-A0A1W1XWN8-F1
#
_cell.length_a   1.000
_cell.length_b   1.000
_cell.length_c   1.000
_cell.angle_alpha   90.00
_cell.angle_beta   90.00
_cell.angle_gamma   90.00
#
_symmetry.space_group_name_H-M   'P 1'
#
loop_
_entity.id
_entity.type
_entity.pdbx_description
1 polymer ?
#
loop_
_entity_poly.entity_id
_entity_poly.type
_entity_poly.pdbx_seq_one_letter_code
_entity_poly.pdbx_strand_id
1 'polypeptide(L)'
;MKPCRYALLILLFTLLLGCDFQKEADAKFGDQNFKTAIALIELHKVRYGHYPEQLSDIKYAGDWDGIGTSSVEYKRIGNGYELNITRGWVGAPTLSYPPDFWQGLGIVATNVGGLTKRQAASAASAAQAAR
;
A
#
# COMPACT_ATOMS: atom_id res chain seq x y z
N MET A 1 -24.28 42.78 19.47
CA MET A 1 -23.42 41.56 19.54
C MET A 1 -24.19 40.35 19.01
N LYS A 2 -23.89 39.84 17.80
CA LYS A 2 -24.20 38.44 17.43
C LYS A 2 -23.11 37.78 16.55
N PRO A 3 -21.80 37.86 16.91
CA PRO A 3 -20.76 37.04 16.25
C PRO A 3 -20.89 35.53 16.56
N CYS A 4 -21.63 35.17 17.62
CA CYS A 4 -21.75 33.79 18.12
C CYS A 4 -22.48 32.82 17.15
N ARG A 5 -23.38 33.31 16.29
CA ARG A 5 -24.15 32.43 15.37
C ARG A 5 -23.37 31.98 14.13
N TYR A 6 -22.47 32.83 13.61
CA TYR A 6 -21.69 32.49 12.42
C TYR A 6 -20.40 31.74 12.75
N ALA A 7 -19.83 31.94 13.94
CA ALA A 7 -18.66 31.19 14.40
C ALA A 7 -18.94 29.68 14.49
N LEU A 8 -20.14 29.29 14.96
CA LEU A 8 -20.54 27.88 15.01
C LEU A 8 -20.70 27.28 13.61
N LEU A 9 -21.26 28.04 12.67
CA LEU A 9 -21.43 27.59 11.28
C LEU A 9 -20.08 27.46 10.56
N ILE A 10 -19.16 28.41 10.77
CA ILE A 10 -17.80 28.35 10.21
C ILE A 10 -17.03 27.17 10.81
N LEU A 11 -17.11 26.94 12.12
CA LEU A 11 -16.49 25.80 12.79
C LEU A 11 -17.01 24.47 12.23
N LEU A 12 -18.35 24.34 12.11
CA LEU A 12 -18.98 23.15 11.54
C LEU A 12 -18.54 22.94 10.08
N PHE A 13 -18.45 24.00 9.27
CA PHE A 13 -17.99 23.93 7.89
C PHE A 13 -16.52 23.51 7.78
N THR A 14 -15.64 24.01 8.66
CA THR A 14 -14.22 23.59 8.70
C THR A 14 -14.04 22.14 9.11
N LEU A 15 -14.86 21.63 10.04
CA LEU A 15 -14.83 20.23 10.45
C LEU A 15 -15.28 19.28 9.33
N LEU A 16 -16.29 19.69 8.55
CA LEU A 16 -16.78 18.90 7.41
C LEU A 16 -15.73 18.82 6.28
N LEU A 17 -15.05 19.93 5.96
CA LEU A 17 -13.99 19.96 4.94
C LEU A 17 -12.75 19.14 5.34
N GLY A 18 -12.43 19.04 6.63
CA GLY A 18 -11.29 18.27 7.11
C GLY A 18 -11.41 16.76 6.88
N CYS A 19 -12.62 16.21 7.02
CA CYS A 19 -12.85 14.77 6.84
C CYS A 19 -12.67 14.31 5.38
N ASP A 20 -13.18 15.09 4.42
CA ASP A 20 -13.03 14.73 2.99
C ASP A 20 -11.59 14.90 2.52
N PHE A 21 -10.92 15.97 2.97
CA PHE A 21 -9.48 16.14 2.73
C PHE A 21 -8.67 14.97 3.28
N GLN A 22 -8.96 14.53 4.50
CA GLN A 22 -8.24 13.40 5.10
C GLN A 22 -8.42 12.11 4.28
N LYS A 23 -9.65 11.79 3.86
CA LYS A 23 -9.90 10.59 3.03
C LYS A 23 -9.16 10.65 1.70
N GLU A 24 -9.15 11.82 1.05
CA GLU A 24 -8.44 12.02 -0.20
C GLU A 24 -6.92 11.88 0.00
N ALA A 25 -6.38 12.48 1.06
CA ALA A 25 -4.98 12.34 1.42
C ALA A 25 -4.64 10.87 1.72
N ASP A 26 -5.45 10.17 2.51
CA ASP A 26 -5.26 8.75 2.81
C ASP A 26 -5.21 7.90 1.53
N ALA A 27 -6.12 8.16 0.58
CA ALA A 27 -6.12 7.46 -0.70
C ALA A 27 -4.86 7.74 -1.53
N LYS A 28 -4.45 9.01 -1.65
CA LYS A 28 -3.29 9.42 -2.46
C LYS A 28 -1.96 8.93 -1.88
N PHE A 29 -1.74 9.17 -0.57
CA PHE A 29 -0.54 8.70 0.10
C PHE A 29 -0.50 7.17 0.16
N GLY A 30 -1.65 6.53 0.39
CA GLY A 30 -1.74 5.08 0.38
C GLY A 30 -1.39 4.47 -0.96
N ASP A 31 -1.93 5.01 -2.05
CA ASP A 31 -1.63 4.57 -3.42
C ASP A 31 -0.13 4.67 -3.72
N GLN A 32 0.45 5.84 -3.44
CA GLN A 32 1.88 6.11 -3.63
C GLN A 32 2.73 5.12 -2.83
N ASN A 33 2.46 4.99 -1.53
CA ASN A 33 3.28 4.19 -0.64
C ASN A 33 3.18 2.69 -0.94
N PHE A 34 1.98 2.19 -1.28
CA PHE A 34 1.78 0.80 -1.66
C PHE A 34 2.59 0.45 -2.92
N LYS A 35 2.53 1.30 -3.95
CA LYS A 35 3.30 1.10 -5.19
C LYS A 35 4.81 1.22 -4.95
N THR A 36 5.25 2.17 -4.13
CA THR A 36 6.66 2.29 -3.73
C THR A 36 7.14 1.02 -3.03
N ALA A 37 6.37 0.49 -2.06
CA ALA A 37 6.73 -0.74 -1.36
C ALA A 37 6.84 -1.94 -2.33
N ILE A 38 5.88 -2.09 -3.26
CA ILE A 38 5.94 -3.12 -4.32
C ILE A 38 7.22 -2.97 -5.14
N ALA A 39 7.51 -1.77 -5.64
CA ALA A 39 8.69 -1.54 -6.47
C ALA A 39 9.99 -1.91 -5.76
N LEU A 40 10.12 -1.59 -4.46
CA LEU A 40 11.29 -1.93 -3.66
C LEU A 40 11.42 -3.45 -3.44
N ILE A 41 10.32 -4.13 -3.14
CA ILE A 41 10.28 -5.59 -2.94
C ILE A 41 10.65 -6.32 -4.24
N GLU A 42 10.05 -5.92 -5.36
CA GLU A 42 10.31 -6.56 -6.66
C GLU A 42 11.74 -6.26 -7.16
N LEU A 43 12.24 -5.04 -6.95
CA LEU A 43 13.64 -4.73 -7.26
C LEU A 43 14.62 -5.57 -6.43
N HIS A 44 14.33 -5.79 -5.13
CA HIS A 44 15.10 -6.69 -4.30
C HIS A 44 15.12 -8.11 -4.89
N LYS A 45 13.96 -8.63 -5.31
CA LYS A 45 13.85 -9.93 -5.98
C LYS A 45 14.68 -10.02 -7.24
N VAL A 46 14.65 -8.99 -8.08
CA VAL A 46 15.46 -8.93 -9.32
C VAL A 46 16.96 -8.96 -8.99
N ARG A 47 17.40 -8.26 -7.95
CA ARG A 47 18.82 -8.16 -7.58
C ARG A 47 19.38 -9.42 -6.93
N TYR A 48 18.61 -10.05 -6.05
CA TYR A 48 19.09 -11.13 -5.18
C TYR A 48 18.53 -12.51 -5.54
N GLY A 49 17.58 -12.57 -6.47
CA GLY A 49 16.96 -13.82 -6.89
C GLY A 49 15.94 -14.37 -5.89
N HIS A 50 15.67 -13.70 -4.77
CA HIS A 50 14.63 -14.06 -3.80
C HIS A 50 13.94 -12.80 -3.23
N TYR A 51 12.71 -12.94 -2.76
CA TYR A 51 12.03 -11.87 -2.01
C TYR A 51 12.72 -11.67 -0.65
N PRO A 52 12.71 -10.45 -0.08
CA PRO A 52 13.29 -10.20 1.24
C PRO A 52 12.56 -10.99 2.32
N GLU A 53 13.24 -11.43 3.40
CA GLU A 53 12.53 -12.11 4.51
C GLU A 53 11.68 -11.11 5.29
N GLN A 54 12.18 -9.88 5.43
CA GLN A 54 11.53 -8.73 6.07
C GLN A 54 11.86 -7.44 5.31
N LEU A 55 11.03 -6.40 5.41
CA LEU A 55 11.24 -5.15 4.67
C LEU A 55 12.57 -4.46 5.01
N SER A 56 13.09 -4.65 6.22
CA SER A 56 14.41 -4.15 6.65
C SER A 56 15.60 -4.80 5.92
N ASP A 57 15.39 -5.89 5.20
CA ASP A 57 16.45 -6.52 4.39
C ASP A 57 16.64 -5.83 3.03
N ILE A 58 15.74 -4.89 2.66
CA ILE A 58 15.83 -4.13 1.42
C ILE A 58 17.06 -3.22 1.48
N LYS A 59 18.03 -3.49 0.60
CA LYS A 59 19.25 -2.70 0.45
C LYS A 59 19.08 -1.59 -0.60
N TYR A 60 19.87 -0.53 -0.44
CA TYR A 60 19.87 0.64 -1.33
C TYR A 60 18.54 1.40 -1.36
N ALA A 61 17.78 1.34 -0.27
CA ALA A 61 16.63 2.21 -0.06
C ALA A 61 17.10 3.66 0.13
N GLY A 62 16.36 4.60 -0.43
CA GLY A 62 16.52 6.02 -0.15
C GLY A 62 15.91 6.40 1.19
N ASP A 63 16.32 7.54 1.74
CA ASP A 63 15.86 8.02 3.05
C ASP A 63 14.32 8.15 3.14
N TRP A 64 13.67 8.43 2.01
CA TRP A 64 12.21 8.60 1.92
C TRP A 64 11.44 7.29 1.74
N ASP A 65 12.11 6.19 1.39
CA ASP A 65 11.46 4.90 1.15
C ASP A 65 10.89 4.28 2.43
N GLY A 66 11.41 4.67 3.59
CA GLY A 66 10.89 4.28 4.90
C GLY A 66 9.43 4.68 5.12
N ILE A 67 8.98 5.79 4.51
CA ILE A 67 7.58 6.21 4.57
C ILE A 67 6.70 5.19 3.83
N GLY A 68 7.15 4.75 2.67
CA GLY A 68 6.46 3.74 1.87
C GLY A 68 6.35 2.41 2.63
N THR A 69 7.47 1.90 3.12
CA THR A 69 7.54 0.58 3.78
C THR A 69 6.87 0.55 5.16
N SER A 70 6.81 1.67 5.88
CA SER A 70 6.11 1.76 7.18
C SER A 70 4.58 1.82 7.07
N SER A 71 4.05 2.03 5.86
CA SER A 71 2.61 2.11 5.59
C SER A 71 1.96 0.78 5.20
N VAL A 72 2.77 -0.28 5.14
CA VAL A 72 2.37 -1.61 4.69
C VAL A 72 2.77 -2.68 5.70
N GLU A 73 2.03 -3.77 5.70
CA GLU A 73 2.39 -5.02 6.35
C GLU A 73 2.84 -6.01 5.29
N TYR A 74 4.04 -6.54 5.45
CA TYR A 74 4.66 -7.48 4.53
C TYR A 74 4.87 -8.83 5.19
N LYS A 75 4.59 -9.90 4.45
CA LYS A 75 4.93 -11.26 4.85
C LYS A 75 5.36 -12.06 3.64
N ARG A 76 6.58 -12.60 3.68
CA ARG A 76 7.03 -13.53 2.65
C ARG A 76 6.25 -14.85 2.73
N ILE A 77 5.82 -15.37 1.58
CA ILE A 77 5.09 -16.64 1.46
C ILE A 77 5.74 -17.47 0.34
N GLY A 78 6.67 -18.35 0.73
CA GLY A 78 7.46 -19.12 -0.22
C GLY A 78 8.26 -18.20 -1.13
N ASN A 79 7.97 -18.25 -2.42
CA ASN A 79 8.59 -17.38 -3.44
C ASN A 79 7.60 -16.31 -3.95
N GLY A 80 6.58 -15.98 -3.17
CA GLY A 80 5.73 -14.81 -3.31
C GLY A 80 5.62 -14.09 -1.98
N TYR A 81 4.68 -13.16 -1.85
CA TYR A 81 4.48 -12.41 -0.62
C TYR A 81 3.04 -11.89 -0.47
N GLU A 82 2.64 -11.71 0.77
CA GLU A 82 1.45 -10.95 1.15
C GLU A 82 1.87 -9.51 1.45
N LEU A 83 1.09 -8.56 0.93
CA LEU A 83 1.30 -7.14 1.17
C LEU A 83 -0.02 -6.45 1.43
N ASN A 84 -0.22 -5.97 2.65
CA ASN A 84 -1.41 -5.25 3.07
C ASN A 84 -1.09 -3.77 3.27
N ILE A 85 -1.98 -2.88 2.85
CA ILE A 85 -1.88 -1.47 3.21
C ILE A 85 -2.51 -1.24 4.58
N THR A 86 -1.76 -0.61 5.49
CA THR A 86 -2.23 -0.30 6.85
C THR A 86 -2.44 1.19 7.08
N ARG A 87 -1.80 2.04 6.27
CA ARG A 87 -1.89 3.49 6.40
C ARG A 87 -1.74 4.21 5.06
N GLY A 88 -2.48 5.30 4.90
CA GLY A 88 -2.30 6.31 3.87
C GLY A 88 -1.51 7.48 4.43
N TRP A 89 -2.22 8.53 4.82
CA TRP A 89 -1.63 9.68 5.53
C TRP A 89 -1.75 9.49 7.05
N VAL A 90 -2.96 9.30 7.54
CA VAL A 90 -3.29 9.07 8.95
C VAL A 90 -4.16 7.83 9.13
N GLY A 91 -5.09 7.57 8.21
CA GLY A 91 -6.02 6.45 8.23
C GLY A 91 -5.66 5.33 7.25
N ALA A 92 -6.35 4.20 7.35
CA ALA A 92 -6.25 3.10 6.39
C ALA A 92 -7.09 3.40 5.15
N PRO A 93 -6.50 3.45 3.94
CA PRO A 93 -7.24 3.69 2.71
C PRO A 93 -7.94 2.44 2.21
N THR A 94 -8.99 2.63 1.43
CA THR A 94 -9.59 1.56 0.61
C THR A 94 -9.15 1.74 -0.83
N LEU A 95 -8.30 0.84 -1.32
CA LEU A 95 -7.75 0.88 -2.67
C LEU A 95 -8.24 -0.31 -3.49
N SER A 96 -8.26 -0.15 -4.81
CA SER A 96 -8.53 -1.23 -5.76
C SER A 96 -7.84 -0.93 -7.07
N TYR A 97 -7.24 -1.96 -7.69
CA TYR A 97 -6.52 -1.82 -8.96
C TYR A 97 -7.11 -2.71 -10.04
N PRO A 98 -6.98 -2.33 -11.33
CA PRO A 98 -7.44 -3.16 -12.43
C PRO A 98 -6.64 -4.47 -12.53
N PRO A 99 -7.18 -5.53 -13.15
CA PRO A 99 -6.54 -6.85 -13.16
C PRO A 99 -5.12 -6.86 -13.74
N ASP A 100 -4.83 -6.05 -14.75
CA ASP A 100 -3.51 -5.95 -15.38
C ASP A 100 -2.42 -5.43 -14.44
N PHE A 101 -2.75 -4.59 -13.46
CA PHE A 101 -1.81 -4.11 -12.44
C PHE A 101 -1.11 -5.25 -11.68
N TRP A 102 -1.82 -6.35 -11.43
CA TRP A 102 -1.30 -7.47 -10.63
C TRP A 102 -0.41 -8.43 -11.43
N GLN A 103 -0.34 -8.27 -12.74
CA GLN A 103 0.41 -9.20 -13.59
C GLN A 103 1.92 -9.01 -13.41
N GLY A 104 2.63 -10.12 -13.23
CA GLY A 104 4.09 -10.11 -13.07
C GLY A 104 4.58 -9.78 -11.66
N LEU A 105 3.69 -9.50 -10.71
CA LEU A 105 4.03 -9.31 -9.30
C LEU A 105 4.04 -10.64 -8.53
N GLY A 106 4.82 -10.71 -7.46
CA GLY A 106 4.86 -11.83 -6.52
C GLY A 106 3.76 -11.81 -5.46
N ILE A 107 2.79 -10.91 -5.57
CA ILE A 107 1.72 -10.74 -4.58
C ILE A 107 0.74 -11.92 -4.64
N VAL A 108 0.70 -12.71 -3.58
CA VAL A 108 -0.23 -13.86 -3.44
C VAL A 108 -1.46 -13.51 -2.60
N ALA A 109 -1.38 -12.47 -1.77
CA ALA A 109 -2.49 -11.99 -0.95
C ALA A 109 -2.33 -10.50 -0.62
N THR A 110 -3.45 -9.80 -0.49
CA THR A 110 -3.50 -8.38 -0.12
C THR A 110 -4.92 -8.02 0.34
N ASN A 111 -5.05 -6.97 1.17
CA ASN A 111 -6.30 -6.32 1.52
C ASN A 111 -6.76 -5.28 0.47
N VAL A 112 -5.95 -5.04 -0.58
CA VAL A 112 -6.29 -4.15 -1.69
C VAL A 112 -7.18 -4.86 -2.70
N GLY A 113 -8.23 -4.18 -3.16
CA GLY A 113 -9.20 -4.73 -4.11
C GLY A 113 -8.60 -5.00 -5.50
N GLY A 114 -9.23 -5.94 -6.22
CA GLY A 114 -8.90 -6.22 -7.63
C GLY A 114 -7.97 -7.40 -7.88
N LEU A 115 -7.31 -7.94 -6.84
CA LEU A 115 -6.54 -9.18 -6.96
C LEU A 115 -7.50 -10.38 -7.05
N THR A 116 -7.47 -11.10 -8.18
CA THR A 116 -8.31 -12.29 -8.35
C THR A 116 -7.65 -13.54 -7.77
N LYS A 117 -8.46 -14.54 -7.38
CA LYS A 117 -7.97 -15.86 -6.93
C LYS A 117 -7.04 -16.53 -7.95
N ARG A 118 -7.30 -16.34 -9.24
CA ARG A 118 -6.48 -16.90 -10.32
C ARG A 118 -5.09 -16.26 -10.35
N GLN A 119 -5.01 -14.94 -10.16
CA GLN A 119 -3.74 -14.22 -10.12
C GLN A 119 -2.93 -14.56 -8.87
N ALA A 120 -3.58 -14.59 -7.70
CA ALA A 120 -2.98 -15.06 -6.46
C ALA A 120 -2.40 -16.48 -6.60
N ALA A 121 -3.17 -17.40 -7.19
CA ALA A 121 -2.73 -18.78 -7.44
C ALA A 121 -1.58 -18.84 -8.45
N SER A 122 -1.60 -18.02 -9.50
CA SER A 122 -0.53 -17.93 -10.50
C SER A 122 0.77 -17.41 -9.91
N ALA A 123 0.70 -16.40 -9.03
CA ALA A 123 1.87 -15.90 -8.32
C ALA A 123 2.43 -16.98 -7.37
N ALA A 124 1.56 -17.71 -6.66
CA ALA A 124 1.96 -18.80 -5.77
C ALA A 124 2.56 -20.02 -6.50
N SER A 125 2.12 -20.32 -7.72
CA SER A 125 2.67 -21.43 -8.52
C SER A 125 4.00 -21.03 -9.17
N ALA A 126 4.11 -19.82 -9.74
CA ALA A 126 5.36 -19.28 -10.25
C ALA A 126 6.43 -19.21 -9.16
N ALA A 127 5.99 -18.86 -7.94
CA ALA A 127 6.80 -18.98 -6.74
C ALA A 127 7.35 -20.40 -6.55
N GLN A 128 6.52 -21.43 -6.55
CA GLN A 128 6.98 -22.81 -6.30
C GLN A 128 7.91 -23.37 -7.38
N ALA A 129 7.79 -22.93 -8.64
CA ALA A 129 8.55 -23.42 -9.78
C ALA A 129 10.00 -22.89 -9.88
N ALA A 130 10.34 -21.81 -9.17
CA ALA A 130 11.69 -21.22 -9.18
C ALA A 130 12.66 -21.88 -8.17
N ARG A 131 12.46 -23.17 -7.86
CA ARG A 131 13.32 -24.02 -7.02
C ARG A 131 14.16 -24.93 -7.91
#